data_AF-X1THX8-F1
#
_entry.id   AF-X1THX8-F1
#
_cell.length_a   1.000
_cell.length_b   1.000
_cell.length_c   1.000
_cell.angle_alpha   90.00
_cell.angle_beta   90.00
_cell.angle_gamma   90.00
#
_symmetry.space_group_name_H-M   'P 1'
#
loop_
_entity.id
_entity.type
_entity.pdbx_description
1 polymer ?
#
loop_
_entity_poly.entity_id
_entity_poly.type
_entity_poly.pdbx_seq_one_letter_code
_entity_poly.pdbx_strand_id
1 'polypeptide(L)'
;MKENEARIKNKKISTTKPKGPFCQSCAMPMQKPDDFGTNADVSKNEEYCHYCFINVEREYARCVTALNRTGILMFLPKSESIGVIGIDGREYPVPTQEQVVELFAHNRELVGRKVPQGFDRLELTPMAMPTPLLIDRMKAAILKHATEGKIYQTRHS
;
A
#
# COMPACT_ATOMS: atom_id res chain seq x y z
N MET A 1 8.40 1.27 45.56
CA MET A 1 7.48 2.29 44.99
C MET A 1 8.17 3.63 44.63
N LYS A 2 9.51 3.73 44.52
CA LYS A 2 10.19 5.02 44.25
C LYS A 2 10.87 5.14 42.88
N GLU A 3 10.90 4.07 42.07
CA GLU A 3 11.60 4.08 40.77
C GLU A 3 10.71 4.38 39.56
N ASN A 4 9.39 4.36 39.71
CA ASN A 4 8.46 4.53 38.58
C ASN A 4 8.10 6.01 38.26
N GLU A 5 8.49 6.95 39.12
CA GLU A 5 8.25 8.39 38.92
C GLU A 5 9.33 9.07 38.06
N ALA A 6 10.49 8.44 37.89
CA ALA A 6 11.63 9.02 37.17
C ALA A 6 11.51 8.92 35.64
N ARG A 7 10.67 8.00 35.12
CA ARG A 7 10.59 7.71 33.67
C ARG A 7 9.59 8.59 32.92
N ILE A 8 8.73 9.33 33.62
CA ILE A 8 7.73 10.24 33.03
C ILE A 8 8.33 11.63 32.72
N LYS A 9 9.51 11.96 33.28
CA LYS A 9 10.06 13.33 33.23
C LYS A 9 10.82 13.72 31.95
N ASN A 10 10.90 12.86 30.92
CA ASN A 10 11.78 13.12 29.78
C ASN A 10 11.16 13.05 28.38
N LYS A 11 9.83 13.20 28.26
CA LYS A 11 9.23 13.53 26.96
C LYS A 11 8.98 15.03 26.92
N LYS A 12 10.03 15.82 26.63
CA LYS A 12 9.85 17.22 26.20
C LYS A 12 8.99 17.18 24.95
N ILE A 13 7.69 17.38 25.10
CA ILE A 13 6.80 17.67 23.98
C ILE A 13 7.31 18.99 23.42
N SER A 14 7.91 18.94 22.24
CA SER A 14 8.39 20.12 21.55
C SER A 14 7.22 21.08 21.36
N THR A 15 7.24 22.22 22.05
CA THR A 15 6.22 23.27 21.99
C THR A 15 6.36 24.14 20.73
N THR A 16 7.28 23.79 19.82
CA THR A 16 7.46 24.51 18.56
C THR A 16 6.32 24.14 17.61
N LYS A 17 5.48 25.12 17.26
CA LYS A 17 4.50 24.96 16.18
C LYS A 17 5.20 24.37 14.94
N PRO A 18 4.65 23.33 14.31
CA PRO A 18 5.25 22.76 13.12
C PRO A 18 5.34 23.85 12.04
N LYS A 19 6.51 23.98 11.42
CA LYS A 19 6.75 24.90 10.30
C LYS A 19 6.40 24.19 9.00
N GLY A 20 5.64 24.86 8.13
CA GLY A 20 5.21 24.35 6.83
C GLY A 20 6.35 24.24 5.81
N PRO A 21 6.09 23.75 4.58
CA PRO A 21 4.77 23.50 3.96
C PRO A 21 4.00 22.34 4.60
N PHE A 22 2.67 22.37 4.51
CA PHE A 22 1.79 21.32 5.01
C PHE A 22 1.15 20.57 3.85
N CYS A 23 1.07 19.25 3.95
CA CYS A 23 0.37 18.44 2.97
C CYS A 23 -1.11 18.85 2.89
N GLN A 24 -1.59 19.12 1.68
CA GLN A 24 -2.97 19.54 1.43
C GLN A 24 -4.02 18.47 1.78
N SER A 25 -3.63 17.19 1.90
CA SER A 25 -4.53 16.08 2.24
C SER A 25 -4.58 15.78 3.74
N CYS A 26 -3.43 15.65 4.41
CA CYS A 26 -3.38 15.19 5.80
C CYS A 26 -2.89 16.25 6.81
N ALA A 27 -2.60 17.48 6.35
CA ALA A 27 -1.98 18.53 7.14
C ALA A 27 -0.65 18.12 7.82
N MET A 28 0.02 17.07 7.32
CA MET A 28 1.35 16.69 7.78
C MET A 28 2.33 17.82 7.43
N PRO A 29 3.11 18.32 8.40
CA PRO A 29 4.20 19.24 8.10
C PRO A 29 5.32 18.52 7.36
N MET A 30 5.67 19.03 6.18
CA MET A 30 6.73 18.48 5.33
C MET A 30 8.01 19.30 5.55
N GLN A 31 8.95 18.75 6.33
CA GLN A 31 10.13 19.48 6.81
C GLN A 31 11.43 18.94 6.25
N LYS A 32 11.54 17.62 6.06
CA LYS A 32 12.69 16.97 5.43
C LYS A 32 12.35 16.55 4.00
N PRO A 33 13.34 16.40 3.10
CA PRO A 33 13.11 15.98 1.71
C PRO A 33 12.26 14.72 1.57
N ASP A 34 12.44 13.75 2.48
CA ASP A 34 11.67 12.50 2.47
C ASP A 34 10.19 12.70 2.79
N ASP A 35 9.78 13.82 3.41
CA ASP A 35 8.39 14.07 3.74
C ASP A 35 7.55 14.38 2.49
N PHE A 36 8.17 14.80 1.39
CA PHE A 36 7.49 15.27 0.18
C PHE A 36 7.20 14.12 -0.79
N GLY A 37 6.08 14.21 -1.52
CA GLY A 37 5.82 13.33 -2.66
C GLY A 37 6.88 13.50 -3.75
N THR A 38 6.88 12.62 -4.75
CA THR A 38 7.84 12.68 -5.86
C THR A 38 7.07 12.75 -7.17
N ASN A 39 7.17 13.89 -7.86
CA ASN A 39 6.57 14.09 -9.17
C ASN A 39 7.18 13.13 -10.22
N ALA A 40 6.56 13.05 -11.39
CA ALA A 40 7.02 12.18 -12.48
C ALA A 40 8.44 12.52 -12.97
N ASP A 41 8.86 13.78 -12.84
CA ASP A 41 10.21 14.27 -13.17
C ASP A 41 11.23 14.07 -12.02
N VAL A 42 10.87 13.28 -11.00
CA VAL A 42 11.68 13.00 -9.79
C VAL A 42 11.86 14.23 -8.88
N SER A 43 11.25 15.37 -9.20
CA SER A 43 11.22 16.53 -8.31
C SER A 43 10.31 16.28 -7.09
N LYS A 44 10.57 16.97 -5.98
CA LYS A 44 9.70 16.92 -4.80
C LYS A 44 8.34 17.56 -5.10
N ASN A 45 7.26 16.98 -4.58
CA ASN A 45 5.92 17.53 -4.65
C ASN A 45 5.68 18.46 -3.45
N GLU A 46 5.52 19.76 -3.68
CA GLU A 46 5.41 20.76 -2.61
C GLU A 46 4.01 20.82 -1.96
N GLU A 47 3.01 20.16 -2.55
CA GLU A 47 1.61 20.18 -2.10
C GLU A 47 1.24 18.93 -1.28
N TYR A 48 1.84 17.78 -1.59
CA TYR A 48 1.49 16.49 -0.99
C TYR A 48 2.70 15.81 -0.37
N CYS A 49 2.51 15.24 0.81
CA CYS A 49 3.55 14.44 1.44
C CYS A 49 3.71 13.10 0.72
N HIS A 50 4.83 12.41 0.96
CA HIS A 50 5.12 11.12 0.34
C HIS A 50 4.10 10.02 0.69
N TYR A 51 3.30 10.22 1.73
CA TYR A 51 2.21 9.31 2.10
C TYR A 51 0.95 9.56 1.28
N CYS A 52 0.59 10.83 1.06
CA CYS A 52 -0.61 11.21 0.29
C CYS A 52 -0.36 11.22 -1.22
N PHE A 53 0.91 11.26 -1.65
CA PHE A 53 1.28 11.14 -3.04
C PHE A 53 1.32 9.66 -3.47
N ILE A 54 0.37 9.23 -4.30
CA ILE A 54 0.34 7.85 -4.82
C ILE A 54 1.50 7.65 -5.79
N ASN A 55 2.48 6.84 -5.39
CA ASN A 55 3.46 6.29 -6.32
C ASN A 55 2.93 4.94 -6.84
N VAL A 56 2.36 4.96 -8.05
CA VAL A 56 1.67 3.81 -8.65
C VAL A 56 2.61 2.62 -8.81
N GLU A 57 3.86 2.86 -9.20
CA GLU A 57 4.88 1.84 -9.42
C GLU A 57 5.20 1.07 -8.13
N ARG A 58 5.39 1.80 -7.03
CA ARG A 58 5.67 1.23 -5.71
C ARG A 58 4.47 0.44 -5.19
N GLU A 59 3.27 0.99 -5.33
CA GLU A 59 2.06 0.32 -4.86
C GLU A 59 1.76 -0.94 -5.69
N TYR A 60 2.01 -0.90 -7.01
CA TYR A 60 1.93 -2.06 -7.89
C TYR A 60 2.90 -3.16 -7.43
N ALA A 61 4.17 -2.82 -7.22
CA ALA A 61 5.19 -3.76 -6.75
C ALA A 61 4.79 -4.41 -5.41
N ARG A 62 4.21 -3.63 -4.48
CA ARG A 62 3.70 -4.13 -3.20
C ARG A 62 2.57 -5.15 -3.40
N CYS A 63 1.59 -4.84 -4.26
CA CYS A 63 0.47 -5.72 -4.56
C CYS A 63 0.93 -7.03 -5.21
N VAL A 64 1.72 -6.95 -6.28
CA VAL A 64 2.24 -8.13 -6.99
C VAL A 64 3.10 -9.00 -6.06
N THR A 65 3.94 -8.40 -5.22
CA THR A 65 4.73 -9.14 -4.23
C THR A 65 3.85 -9.90 -3.24
N ALA A 66 2.79 -9.26 -2.73
CA ALA A 66 1.87 -9.89 -1.78
C ALA A 66 1.10 -11.05 -2.43
N LEU A 67 0.57 -10.84 -3.63
CA LEU A 67 -0.18 -11.87 -4.36
C LEU A 67 0.71 -13.05 -4.75
N ASN A 68 1.96 -12.81 -5.15
CA ASN A 68 2.94 -13.88 -5.41
C ASN A 68 3.29 -14.67 -4.14
N ARG A 69 3.59 -13.99 -3.03
CA ARG A 69 3.99 -14.64 -1.76
C ARG A 69 2.89 -15.50 -1.14
N THR A 70 1.63 -15.17 -1.40
CA THR A 70 0.46 -15.93 -0.97
C THR A 70 0.09 -17.04 -1.96
N GLY A 71 0.81 -17.12 -3.09
CA GLY A 71 0.59 -18.04 -4.19
C GLY A 71 -0.67 -17.75 -5.00
N ILE A 72 -1.36 -16.64 -4.77
CA ILE A 72 -2.53 -16.25 -5.57
C ILE A 72 -2.12 -16.15 -7.04
N LEU A 73 -1.00 -15.50 -7.32
CA LEU A 73 -0.41 -15.50 -8.66
C LEU A 73 0.35 -16.80 -8.89
N MET A 74 0.11 -17.40 -10.05
CA MET A 74 0.78 -18.60 -10.53
C MET A 74 1.20 -18.43 -11.99
N PHE A 75 2.14 -19.25 -12.45
CA PHE A 75 2.50 -19.30 -13.85
C PHE A 75 1.35 -19.85 -14.70
N LEU A 76 1.03 -19.16 -15.77
CA LEU A 76 -0.05 -19.45 -16.71
C LEU A 76 0.58 -19.95 -18.02
N PRO A 77 0.41 -21.23 -18.38
CA PRO A 77 1.14 -21.83 -19.50
C PRO A 77 0.70 -21.31 -20.88
N LYS A 78 -0.57 -20.97 -21.10
CA LYS A 78 -1.01 -20.49 -22.44
C LYS A 78 -0.58 -19.04 -22.69
N SER A 79 -0.57 -18.24 -21.63
CA SER A 79 -0.25 -16.81 -21.69
C SER A 79 1.22 -16.51 -21.38
N GLU A 80 2.02 -17.53 -21.06
CA GLU A 80 3.43 -17.45 -20.68
C GLU A 80 3.74 -16.35 -19.64
N SER A 81 2.82 -16.14 -18.71
CA SER A 81 2.86 -15.02 -17.76
C SER A 81 2.36 -15.46 -16.39
N ILE A 82 2.50 -14.59 -15.38
CA ILE A 82 1.92 -14.82 -14.06
C ILE A 82 0.51 -14.25 -13.99
N GLY A 83 -0.39 -14.93 -13.29
CA GLY A 83 -1.77 -14.49 -13.15
C GLY A 83 -2.64 -15.48 -12.38
N VAL A 84 -3.93 -15.52 -12.67
CA VAL A 84 -4.90 -16.42 -12.05
C VAL A 84 -5.69 -17.20 -13.09
N ILE A 85 -6.15 -18.39 -12.71
CA ILE A 85 -7.12 -19.15 -13.50
C ILE A 85 -8.52 -18.82 -12.97
N GLY A 86 -9.43 -18.46 -13.86
CA GLY A 86 -10.78 -18.05 -13.52
C GLY A 86 -11.71 -19.22 -13.19
N ILE A 87 -12.87 -18.90 -12.61
CA ILE A 87 -13.99 -19.85 -12.43
C ILE A 87 -14.49 -20.48 -13.74
N ASP A 88 -14.20 -19.84 -14.87
CA ASP A 88 -14.52 -20.29 -16.23
C ASP A 88 -13.40 -21.10 -16.88
N GLY A 89 -12.32 -21.38 -16.14
CA GLY A 89 -11.15 -22.12 -16.62
C GLY A 89 -10.25 -21.32 -17.57
N ARG A 90 -10.48 -20.01 -17.74
CA ARG A 90 -9.62 -19.14 -18.56
C ARG A 90 -8.44 -18.61 -17.75
N GLU A 91 -7.36 -18.30 -18.46
CA GLU A 91 -6.18 -17.65 -17.89
C GLU A 91 -6.39 -16.13 -17.87
N TYR A 92 -6.09 -15.51 -16.73
CA TYR A 92 -6.15 -14.06 -16.53
C TYR A 92 -4.78 -13.59 -16.04
N PRO A 93 -3.91 -13.14 -16.96
CA PRO A 93 -2.62 -12.55 -16.61
C PRO A 93 -2.80 -11.35 -15.67
N VAL A 94 -1.85 -11.17 -14.73
CA VAL A 94 -1.76 -9.92 -13.97
C VAL A 94 -1.44 -8.79 -14.95
N PRO A 95 -2.05 -7.59 -14.84
CA PRO A 95 -1.67 -6.47 -15.68
C PRO A 95 -0.21 -6.11 -15.46
N THR A 96 0.49 -5.62 -16.49
CA THR A 96 1.87 -5.15 -16.35
C THR A 96 1.93 -3.83 -15.60
N GLN A 97 3.11 -3.46 -15.10
CA GLN A 97 3.29 -2.20 -14.40
C GLN A 97 2.96 -1.01 -15.31
N GLU A 98 3.39 -1.08 -16.57
CA GLU A 98 3.15 -0.07 -17.60
C GLU A 98 1.66 0.10 -17.88
N GLN A 99 0.92 -1.00 -18.01
CA GLN A 99 -0.54 -0.97 -18.20
C GLN A 99 -1.26 -0.27 -17.05
N VAL A 100 -0.81 -0.49 -15.81
CA VAL A 100 -1.41 0.18 -14.63
C VAL A 100 -1.03 1.66 -14.60
N VAL A 101 0.22 2.02 -14.87
CA VAL A 101 0.68 3.41 -14.93
C VAL A 101 -0.07 4.17 -16.03
N GLU A 102 -0.19 3.60 -17.22
CA GLU A 102 -0.96 4.16 -18.32
C GLU A 102 -2.43 4.34 -17.92
N LEU A 103 -3.05 3.37 -17.26
CA LEU A 103 -4.44 3.49 -16.80
C LEU A 103 -4.63 4.67 -15.84
N PHE A 104 -3.68 4.92 -14.94
CA PHE A 104 -3.72 6.08 -14.05
C PHE A 104 -3.50 7.39 -14.80
N ALA A 105 -2.57 7.42 -15.77
CA ALA A 105 -2.30 8.58 -16.61
C ALA A 105 -3.53 8.97 -17.46
N HIS A 106 -4.17 7.98 -18.09
CA HIS A 106 -5.40 8.19 -18.87
C HIS A 106 -6.57 8.67 -18.00
N ASN A 107 -6.62 8.26 -16.73
CA ASN A 107 -7.69 8.63 -15.78
C ASN A 107 -7.29 9.75 -14.81
N ARG A 108 -6.29 10.59 -15.16
CA ARG A 108 -5.70 11.59 -14.24
C ARG A 108 -6.73 12.51 -13.57
N GLU A 109 -7.76 12.94 -14.28
CA GLU A 109 -8.82 13.79 -13.72
C GLU A 109 -9.64 13.06 -12.64
N LEU A 110 -10.00 11.80 -12.90
CA LEU A 110 -10.72 10.97 -11.94
C LEU A 110 -9.87 10.70 -10.71
N VAL A 111 -8.59 10.34 -10.91
CA VAL A 111 -7.62 10.12 -9.84
C VAL A 111 -7.49 11.38 -8.99
N GLY A 112 -7.26 12.54 -9.61
CA GLY A 112 -7.14 13.82 -8.91
C GLY A 112 -8.37 14.18 -8.06
N ARG A 113 -9.57 13.77 -8.47
CA ARG A 113 -10.79 13.92 -7.66
C ARG A 113 -10.89 12.91 -6.52
N LYS A 114 -10.40 11.68 -6.70
CA LYS A 114 -10.58 10.55 -5.78
C LYS A 114 -9.52 10.49 -4.67
N VAL A 115 -8.28 10.86 -4.95
CA VAL A 115 -7.21 10.86 -3.91
C VAL A 115 -7.57 11.73 -2.70
N PRO A 116 -8.07 12.97 -2.85
CA PRO A 116 -8.46 13.79 -1.70
C PRO A 116 -9.65 13.24 -0.91
N GLN A 117 -10.43 12.32 -1.50
CA GLN A 117 -11.52 11.62 -0.82
C GLN A 117 -11.02 10.40 -0.01
N GLY A 118 -9.71 10.15 0.02
CA GLY A 118 -9.09 9.01 0.71
C GLY A 118 -8.92 7.76 -0.16
N PHE A 119 -9.15 7.84 -1.48
CA PHE A 119 -8.80 6.76 -2.41
C PHE A 119 -7.34 6.91 -2.85
N ASP A 120 -6.42 6.74 -1.92
CA ASP A 120 -4.98 7.01 -2.06
C ASP A 120 -4.13 5.74 -2.22
N ARG A 121 -4.77 4.59 -2.42
CA ARG A 121 -4.10 3.28 -2.48
C ARG A 121 -4.48 2.51 -3.74
N LEU A 122 -3.50 1.86 -4.37
CA LEU A 122 -3.74 0.89 -5.43
C LEU A 122 -4.06 -0.49 -4.83
N GLU A 123 -5.09 -1.12 -5.37
CA GLU A 123 -5.48 -2.50 -5.06
C GLU A 123 -5.55 -3.32 -6.35
N LEU A 124 -4.89 -4.48 -6.38
CA LEU A 124 -5.02 -5.48 -7.44
C LEU A 124 -5.81 -6.66 -6.90
N THR A 125 -6.96 -6.93 -7.49
CA THR A 125 -7.90 -7.94 -7.00
C THR A 125 -8.00 -9.11 -7.99
N PRO A 126 -7.81 -10.37 -7.54
CA PRO A 126 -7.94 -11.54 -8.40
C PRO A 126 -9.42 -11.90 -8.64
N MET A 127 -10.17 -11.02 -9.31
CA MET A 127 -11.64 -11.10 -9.43
C MET A 127 -12.15 -12.38 -10.06
N ALA A 128 -11.40 -12.96 -11.00
CA ALA A 128 -11.81 -14.18 -11.70
C ALA A 128 -11.58 -15.45 -10.87
N MET A 129 -10.71 -15.40 -9.85
CA MET A 129 -10.28 -16.58 -9.09
C MET A 129 -11.44 -17.20 -8.29
N PRO A 130 -11.58 -18.54 -8.24
CA PRO A 130 -12.60 -19.18 -7.43
C PRO A 130 -12.48 -18.80 -5.94
N THR A 131 -13.58 -18.32 -5.35
CA THR A 131 -13.63 -17.92 -3.93
C THR A 131 -13.10 -18.98 -2.97
N PRO A 132 -13.42 -20.30 -3.12
CA PRO A 132 -12.86 -21.33 -2.24
C PRO A 132 -11.33 -21.34 -2.25
N LEU A 133 -10.72 -21.24 -3.44
CA LEU A 133 -9.27 -21.23 -3.58
C LEU A 133 -8.66 -19.96 -2.96
N LEU A 134 -9.32 -18.81 -3.12
CA LEU A 134 -8.88 -17.55 -2.50
C LEU A 134 -8.92 -17.63 -0.97
N ILE A 135 -9.98 -18.21 -0.40
CA ILE A 135 -10.12 -18.47 1.04
C ILE A 135 -8.96 -19.35 1.53
N ASP A 136 -8.66 -20.43 0.81
CA ASP A 136 -7.57 -21.34 1.19
C ASP A 136 -6.21 -20.63 1.17
N ARG A 137 -5.91 -19.82 0.15
CA ARG A 137 -4.66 -19.05 0.08
C ARG A 137 -4.54 -18.03 1.20
N MET A 138 -5.63 -17.31 1.51
CA MET A 138 -5.63 -16.34 2.60
C MET A 138 -5.51 -17.03 3.96
N LYS A 139 -6.21 -18.14 4.18
CA LYS A 139 -6.08 -18.93 5.42
C LYS A 139 -4.65 -19.39 5.62
N ALA A 140 -4.00 -19.94 4.59
CA ALA A 140 -2.60 -20.34 4.65
C ALA A 140 -1.66 -19.16 4.96
N ALA A 141 -1.88 -17.99 4.34
CA ALA A 141 -1.09 -16.79 4.57
C ALA A 141 -1.24 -16.26 6.01
N ILE A 142 -2.47 -16.21 6.53
CA ILE A 142 -2.77 -15.78 7.91
C ILE A 142 -2.10 -16.72 8.90
N LEU A 143 -2.25 -18.05 8.73
CA LEU A 143 -1.63 -19.03 9.61
C LEU A 143 -0.11 -18.89 9.61
N LYS A 144 0.51 -18.72 8.44
CA LYS A 144 1.96 -18.46 8.33
C LYS A 144 2.38 -17.20 9.07
N HIS A 145 1.68 -16.08 8.90
CA HIS A 145 2.04 -14.84 9.59
C HIS A 145 1.78 -14.90 11.10
N ALA A 146 0.80 -15.69 11.54
CA ALA A 146 0.55 -15.95 12.95
C ALA A 146 1.72 -16.70 13.59
N THR A 147 2.23 -17.76 12.94
CA THR A 147 3.38 -18.52 13.46
C THR A 147 4.67 -17.70 13.45
N GLU A 148 4.82 -16.77 12.50
CA GLU A 148 5.95 -15.83 12.45
C GLU A 148 5.83 -14.67 13.46
N GLY A 149 4.74 -14.57 14.22
CA GLY A 149 4.51 -13.47 15.16
C GLY A 149 4.32 -12.10 14.50
N LYS A 150 3.96 -12.07 13.20
CA LYS A 150 3.80 -10.82 12.41
C LYS A 150 2.38 -10.26 12.43
N ILE A 151 1.44 -10.96 13.04
CA ILE A 151 0.07 -10.48 13.22
C ILE A 151 0.02 -9.71 14.54
N TYR A 152 -0.26 -8.41 14.46
CA TYR A 152 -0.55 -7.62 15.66
C TYR A 152 -1.83 -8.16 16.31
N GLN A 153 -1.69 -8.64 17.54
CA GLN A 153 -2.82 -9.06 18.37
C GLN A 153 -3.10 -7.99 19.42
N THR A 154 -4.37 -7.80 19.75
CA THR A 154 -4.76 -6.95 20.87
C THR A 154 -4.13 -7.53 22.14
N ARG A 155 -3.46 -6.70 22.94
CA ARG A 155 -2.93 -7.14 24.24
C ARG A 155 -4.10 -7.66 25.08
N HIS A 156 -4.02 -8.91 25.51
CA HIS A 156 -4.91 -9.41 26.55
C HIS A 156 -4.58 -8.64 27.84
N SER A 157 -5.52 -7.79 28.26
CA SER A 157 -5.52 -7.09 29.56
C SER A 157 -5.82 -8.06 30.69
#